data_AF-A0A285BEM5-F1
#
_entry.id   AF-A0A285BEM5-F1
#
_cell.length_a   1.000
_cell.length_b   1.000
_cell.length_c   1.000
_cell.angle_alpha   90.00
_cell.angle_beta   90.00
_cell.angle_gamma   90.00
#
_symmetry.space_group_name_H-M   'P 1'
#
loop_
_entity.id
_entity.type
_entity.pdbx_description
1 polymer ?
#
loop_
_entity_poly.entity_id
_entity_poly.type
_entity_poly.pdbx_seq_one_letter_code
_entity_poly.pdbx_strand_id
1 'polypeptide(L)' 'MKKSIYIFSDGELHRKDNTLFFEGENGRKFIPVENTSEIMIFGEVNLNKMRCF' A
#
# COMPACT_ATOMS: atom_id res chain seq x y z
N MET A 1 -6.10 15.27 -10.36
CA MET A 1 -5.52 14.12 -11.07
C MET A 1 -5.06 13.13 -10.02
N LYS A 2 -5.69 11.95 -9.95
CA LYS A 2 -5.33 10.93 -8.97
C LYS A 2 -3.99 10.31 -9.36
N LYS A 3 -3.11 10.04 -8.39
CA LYS A 3 -1.77 9.49 -8.65
C LYS A 3 -1.84 7.96 -8.71
N SER A 4 -1.16 7.37 -9.68
CA SER A 4 -0.94 5.93 -9.74
C SER A 4 0.37 5.60 -9.03
N ILE A 5 0.33 4.63 -8.11
CA ILE A 5 1.48 4.25 -7.30
C ILE A 5 1.97 2.89 -7.78
N TYR A 6 3.28 2.82 -8.02
CA TYR A 6 3.97 1.61 -8.45
C TYR A 6 4.87 1.12 -7.33
N ILE A 7 4.65 -0.12 -6.88
CA ILE A 7 5.43 -0.78 -5.84
C ILE A 7 6.16 -1.95 -6.48
N PHE A 8 7.48 -1.82 -6.61
CA PHE A 8 8.39 -2.87 -7.09
C PHE A 8 9.15 -3.56 -5.97
N SER A 9 8.90 -3.14 -4.72
CA SER A 9 9.61 -3.67 -3.55
C SER A 9 8.74 -4.73 -2.87
N ASP A 10 9.40 -5.75 -2.34
CA ASP A 10 8.77 -6.76 -1.51
C ASP A 10 8.52 -6.20 -0.11
N GLY A 11 7.42 -6.61 0.52
CA GLY A 11 7.04 -6.08 1.82
C GLY A 11 5.63 -6.43 2.26
N GLU A 12 5.15 -5.73 3.28
CA GLU A 12 3.80 -5.87 3.80
C GLU A 12 3.00 -4.58 3.59
N LEU A 13 1.76 -4.73 3.16
CA LEU A 13 0.82 -3.62 3.04
C LEU A 13 -0.28 -3.74 4.09
N HIS A 14 -0.28 -2.79 5.01
CA HIS A 14 -1.26 -2.62 6.06
C HIS A 14 -2.21 -1.48 5.71
N ARG A 15 -3.49 -1.62 6.08
CA ARG A 15 -4.47 -0.52 5.92
C ARG A 15 -4.92 -0.04 7.28
N LYS A 16 -4.82 1.27 7.50
CA LYS A 16 -5.38 1.94 8.67
C LYS A 16 -6.31 3.06 8.18
N ASP A 17 -7.61 2.76 8.22
CA ASP A 17 -8.68 3.68 7.79
C ASP A 17 -8.48 4.20 6.34
N ASN A 18 -8.20 5.51 6.22
CA ASN A 18 -8.00 6.23 4.96
C ASN A 18 -6.52 6.30 4.54
N THR A 19 -5.63 5.61 5.23
CA THR A 19 -4.20 5.59 4.90
C THR A 19 -3.70 4.16 4.78
N LEU A 20 -2.97 3.89 3.69
CA LEU A 20 -2.24 2.65 3.48
C LEU A 20 -0.81 2.82 3.99
N PHE A 21 -0.32 1.78 4.65
CA PHE A 21 0.98 1.70 5.29
C PHE A 21 1.73 0.57 4.58
N PHE A 22 2.74 0.91 3.80
CA PHE A 22 3.60 -0.07 3.15
C PHE A 22 4.91 -0.18 3.93
N GLU A 23 5.19 -1.33 4.50
CA GLU A 23 6.46 -1.65 5.16
C GLU A 23 7.25 -2.59 4.25
N GLY A 24 8.24 -2.06 3.53
CA GLY A 24 9.18 -2.87 2.77
C GLY A 24 10.55 -2.93 3.45
N GLU A 25 11.47 -3.72 2.91
CA GLU A 25 12.84 -3.83 3.44
C GLU A 25 13.59 -2.47 3.48
N ASN A 26 13.28 -1.59 2.52
CA ASN A 26 13.91 -0.27 2.42
C ASN A 26 13.21 0.81 3.27
N GLY A 27 12.22 0.44 4.08
CA GLY A 27 11.54 1.33 5.00
C GLY A 27 10.04 1.46 4.77
N ARG A 28 9.43 2.36 5.55
CA ARG A 28 7.98 2.52 5.65
C ARG A 28 7.50 3.68 4.79
N LYS A 29 6.49 3.44 3.96
CA LYS A 29 5.81 4.43 3.13
C LYS A 29 4.35 4.56 3.55
N PHE A 30 3.92 5.80 3.81
CA PHE A 30 2.52 6.11 4.07
C PHE A 30 1.88 6.65 2.80
N ILE A 31 0.81 6.01 2.37
CA ILE A 31 0.09 6.29 1.14
C ILE A 31 -1.34 6.73 1.50
N PRO A 32 -1.69 8.01 1.39
CA PRO A 32 -3.06 8.47 1.61
C PRO A 32 -3.97 8.01 0.46
N VAL A 33 -5.10 7.37 0.78
CA VAL A 33 -5.99 6.80 -0.25
C VAL A 33 -6.81 7.87 -0.99
N GLU A 34 -7.02 9.05 -0.39
CA GLU A 34 -7.80 10.14 -0.98
C GLU A 34 -7.27 10.59 -2.35
N ASN A 35 -5.95 10.54 -2.55
CA ASN A 35 -5.28 11.00 -3.76
C ASN A 35 -4.72 9.86 -4.62
N THR A 36 -4.91 8.62 -4.21
CA THR A 36 -4.39 7.43 -4.90
C THR A 36 -5.49 6.84 -5.77
N SER A 37 -5.24 6.72 -7.08
CA SER A 37 -6.21 6.10 -7.99
C SER A 37 -6.10 4.59 -7.97
N GLU A 38 -4.86 4.13 -8.14
CA GLU A 38 -4.53 2.74 -8.45
C GLU A 38 -3.17 2.44 -7.83
N ILE A 39 -3.01 1.19 -7.36
CA ILE A 39 -1.76 0.68 -6.82
C ILE A 39 -1.40 -0.55 -7.64
N MET A 40 -0.29 -0.45 -8.35
CA MET A 40 0.25 -1.54 -9.15
C MET A 40 1.41 -2.16 -8.39
N ILE A 41 1.26 -3.42 -8.02
CA ILE A 41 2.24 -4.15 -7.24
C ILE A 41 2.91 -5.16 -8.18
N PHE A 42 4.23 -5.01 -8.33
CA PHE A 42 5.07 -5.89 -9.15
C PHE A 42 6.05 -6.71 -8.29
N GLY A 43 6.14 -6.43 -6.99
CA GLY A 43 6.88 -7.23 -6.01
C GLY A 43 5.98 -8.19 -5.23
N GLU A 44 6.59 -9.04 -4.42
CA GLU A 44 5.92 -9.93 -3.48
C GLU A 44 5.45 -9.13 -2.26
N VAL A 45 4.16 -8.79 -2.25
CA VAL A 45 3.54 -8.01 -1.16
C VAL A 45 2.57 -8.87 -0.38
N ASN A 46 2.83 -9.00 0.91
CA ASN A 46 1.92 -9.64 1.85
C ASN A 46 0.82 -8.65 2.26
N LEU A 47 -0.41 -9.02 1.93
CA LEU A 47 -1.63 -8.25 2.23
C LEU A 47 -2.44 -9.04 3.25
N ASN A 48 -2.52 -8.57 4.49
CA ASN A 48 -3.50 -9.13 5.42
C ASN A 48 -4.86 -8.47 5.18
N LYS A 49 -5.83 -9.23 4.65
CA LYS A 49 -7.22 -8.79 4.50
C LYS A 49 -7.85 -8.79 5.90
N MET A 50 -7.49 -7.81 6.73
CA MET A 50 -8.07 -7.70 8.06
C MET A 50 -9.56 -7.42 7.88
N ARG A 51 -10.33 -8.44 8.22
CA ARG A 51 -11.78 -8.58 8.04
C ARG A 51 -12.49 -7.37 8.68
N CYS A 52 -12.89 -6.41 7.86
CA CYS A 52 -13.91 -5.43 8.24
C CYS A 52 -15.24 -6.17 8.38
N PHE A 53 -15.70 -6.35 9.62
CA PHE A 53 -17.13 -6.41 9.92
C PHE A 53 -17.61 -5.00 10.21
#